data_AF-A0A9D4RH66-F1
#
_entry.id   AF-A0A9D4RH66-F1
#
_cell.length_a   1.000
_cell.length_b   1.000
_cell.length_c   1.000
_cell.angle_alpha   90.00
_cell.angle_beta   90.00
_cell.angle_gamma   90.00
#
_symmetry.space_group_name_H-M   'P 1'
#
loop_
_entity.id
_entity.type
_entity.pdbx_description
1 polymer ?
#
loop_
_entity_poly.entity_id
_entity_poly.type
_entity_poly.pdbx_seq_one_letter_code
_entity_poly.pdbx_strand_id
1 'polypeptide(L)'
;MLSTITREIKFLSGTGESGKSTFIKQMRIIHGAGYSEDDRQWFINIVYQNLFMAMNAMIRAMDTLKINFNDPNNEVCMFCIGNKILYDMLFC
;
A
#
# COMPACT_ATOMS: atom_id res chain seq x y z
N MET A 1 -12.11 -22.00 18.51
CA MET A 1 -11.32 -20.87 17.96
C MET A 1 -10.51 -21.31 16.73
N LEU A 2 -9.66 -22.34 16.82
CA LEU A 2 -8.92 -22.89 15.67
C LEU A 2 -9.81 -23.43 14.53
N SER A 3 -11.02 -23.93 14.83
CA SER A 3 -11.99 -24.41 13.83
C SER A 3 -12.72 -23.29 13.04
N THR A 4 -12.75 -22.06 13.56
CA THR A 4 -13.33 -20.92 12.86
C THR A 4 -12.35 -20.38 11.81
N ILE A 5 -11.06 -20.32 12.16
CA ILE A 5 -9.98 -19.84 11.28
C ILE A 5 -9.88 -20.73 10.03
N THR A 6 -10.05 -22.04 10.15
CA THR A 6 -10.00 -22.97 9.00
C THR A 6 -11.15 -22.79 8.01
N ARG A 7 -12.34 -22.37 8.48
CA ARG A 7 -13.47 -22.02 7.61
C ARG A 7 -13.22 -20.71 6.86
N GLU A 8 -12.64 -19.72 7.52
CA GLU A 8 -12.30 -18.44 6.88
C GLU A 8 -11.19 -18.59 5.83
N ILE A 9 -10.16 -19.43 6.07
CA ILE A 9 -9.12 -19.73 5.06
C ILE A 9 -9.73 -20.23 3.74
N LYS A 10 -10.86 -20.96 3.80
CA LYS A 10 -11.57 -21.46 2.62
C LYS A 10 -12.36 -20.37 1.87
N PHE A 11 -12.75 -19.28 2.54
CA PHE A 11 -13.42 -18.11 1.97
C PHE A 11 -12.41 -17.09 1.40
N LEU A 12 -11.19 -17.07 1.93
CA LEU A 12 -10.09 -16.20 1.50
C LEU A 12 -9.36 -16.70 0.23
N SER A 13 -9.85 -17.75 -0.42
CA SER A 13 -9.30 -18.27 -1.69
C SER A 13 -9.76 -17.49 -2.93
N GLY A 14 -10.60 -16.46 -2.78
CA GLY A 14 -11.06 -15.63 -3.90
C GLY A 14 -10.00 -14.65 -4.39
N THR A 15 -10.04 -14.34 -5.70
CA THR A 15 -9.22 -13.42 -6.52
C THR A 15 -8.46 -12.33 -5.73
N GLY A 16 -7.19 -12.09 -6.09
CA GLY A 16 -6.36 -11.01 -5.53
C GLY A 16 -7.13 -9.68 -5.43
N GLU A 17 -6.84 -8.90 -4.39
CA GLU A 17 -7.43 -7.55 -4.13
C GLU A 17 -8.88 -7.47 -3.63
N SER A 18 -9.60 -8.58 -3.46
CA SER A 18 -11.00 -8.57 -2.96
C SER A 18 -11.22 -8.13 -1.49
N GLY A 19 -10.23 -7.51 -0.83
CA GLY A 19 -10.38 -6.99 0.55
C GLY A 19 -10.18 -8.04 1.66
N LYS A 20 -9.69 -9.22 1.33
CA LYS A 20 -9.39 -10.33 2.26
C LYS A 20 -8.51 -9.92 3.44
N SER A 21 -7.41 -9.22 3.16
CA SER A 21 -6.51 -8.70 4.20
C SER A 21 -7.21 -7.65 5.05
N THR A 22 -8.10 -6.84 4.47
CA THR A 22 -8.91 -5.86 5.21
C THR A 22 -9.87 -6.53 6.18
N PHE A 23 -10.53 -7.61 5.76
CA PHE A 23 -11.41 -8.41 6.62
C PHE A 23 -10.65 -9.01 7.82
N ILE A 24 -9.47 -9.59 7.58
CA ILE A 24 -8.62 -10.14 8.64
C ILE A 24 -8.16 -9.03 9.61
N LYS A 25 -7.80 -7.84 9.10
CA LYS A 25 -7.45 -6.69 9.94
C LYS A 25 -8.62 -6.28 10.85
N GLN A 26 -9.85 -6.29 10.34
CA GLN A 26 -11.04 -5.99 11.15
C GLN A 26 -11.32 -7.07 12.21
N MET A 27 -11.12 -8.35 11.89
CA MET A 27 -11.25 -9.42 12.89
C MET A 27 -10.23 -9.29 14.02
N ARG A 28 -9.00 -8.86 13.72
CA ARG A 28 -7.98 -8.59 14.75
C ARG A 28 -8.33 -7.39 15.64
N ILE A 29 -9.04 -6.39 15.10
CA ILE A 29 -9.52 -5.22 15.87
C ILE A 29 -10.66 -5.61 16.81
N ILE A 30 -11.63 -6.41 16.34
CA ILE A 30 -12.85 -6.70 17.11
C ILE A 30 -12.64 -7.85 18.11
N HIS A 31 -11.85 -8.87 17.75
CA HIS A 31 -11.72 -10.10 18.54
C HIS A 31 -10.28 -10.44 18.94
N GLY A 32 -9.29 -9.67 18.49
CA GLY A 32 -7.88 -9.85 18.84
C GLY A 32 -7.41 -8.85 19.88
N ALA A 33 -6.11 -8.87 20.17
CA ALA A 33 -5.46 -7.89 21.06
C ALA A 33 -5.26 -6.50 20.41
N GLY A 34 -5.89 -6.24 19.25
CA GLY A 34 -5.64 -5.04 18.45
C GLY A 34 -4.23 -5.01 17.84
N TYR A 35 -3.69 -3.80 17.66
CA TYR A 35 -2.37 -3.53 17.11
C TYR A 35 -1.48 -2.86 18.15
N SER A 36 -0.25 -3.35 18.28
CA SER A 36 0.76 -2.70 19.13
C SER A 36 1.25 -1.40 18.51
N GLU A 37 2.03 -0.63 19.28
CA GLU A 37 2.68 0.57 18.75
C GLU A 37 3.72 0.22 17.67
N ASP A 38 4.45 -0.89 17.82
CA ASP A 38 5.37 -1.39 16.80
C ASP A 38 4.63 -1.75 15.49
N ASP A 39 3.47 -2.41 15.60
CA ASP A 39 2.62 -2.71 14.43
C ASP A 39 2.22 -1.42 13.71
N ARG A 40 1.82 -0.38 14.46
CA ARG A 40 1.43 0.93 13.92
C ARG A 40 2.60 1.61 13.22
N GLN A 41 3.79 1.61 13.84
CA GLN A 41 4.98 2.20 13.25
C GLN A 41 5.35 1.52 11.94
N TRP A 42 5.21 0.19 11.86
CA TRP A 42 5.39 -0.55 10.62
C TRP A 42 4.33 -0.22 9.57
N PHE A 43 3.06 -0.08 9.95
CA PHE A 43 1.99 0.33 9.02
C PHE A 43 2.22 1.73 8.44
N ILE A 44 2.77 2.67 9.21
CA ILE A 44 3.12 4.00 8.72
C ILE A 44 4.09 3.89 7.53
N ASN A 45 5.10 3.03 7.61
CA ASN A 45 6.03 2.81 6.50
C ASN A 45 5.32 2.26 5.25
N ILE A 46 4.38 1.33 5.43
CA ILE A 46 3.59 0.81 4.31
C ILE A 46 2.71 1.88 3.68
N VAL A 47 2.12 2.77 4.48
CA VAL A 47 1.31 3.88 3.97
C VAL A 47 2.16 4.80 3.09
N TYR A 48 3.36 5.15 3.54
CA TYR A 48 4.29 5.94 2.73
C TYR A 48 4.68 5.21 1.43
N GLN A 49 5.03 3.93 1.50
CA GLN A 49 5.36 3.14 0.30
C GLN A 49 4.19 3.11 -0.70
N ASN A 50 2.97 2.85 -0.22
CA ASN A 50 1.78 2.84 -1.07
C ASN A 50 1.52 4.20 -1.73
N LEU A 51 1.71 5.29 -0.99
CA LEU A 51 1.57 6.65 -1.52
C LEU A 51 2.58 6.89 -2.65
N PHE A 52 3.85 6.58 -2.42
CA PHE A 52 4.89 6.75 -3.43
C PHE A 52 4.68 5.87 -4.67
N MET A 53 4.29 4.61 -4.48
CA MET A 53 3.98 3.69 -5.57
C MET A 53 2.81 4.21 -6.41
N ALA A 54 1.74 4.70 -5.76
CA ALA A 54 0.59 5.29 -6.45
C ALA A 54 0.98 6.53 -7.25
N MET A 55 1.79 7.43 -6.67
CA MET A 55 2.30 8.62 -7.37
C MET A 55 3.13 8.24 -8.61
N ASN A 56 4.06 7.29 -8.49
CA ASN A 56 4.86 6.82 -9.60
C ASN A 56 4.00 6.13 -10.69
N ALA A 57 2.98 5.38 -10.30
CA ALA A 57 2.04 4.78 -11.25
C ALA A 57 1.24 5.84 -12.04
N MET A 58 0.74 6.88 -11.36
CA MET A 58 0.03 7.99 -12.00
C MET A 58 0.94 8.76 -12.97
N ILE A 59 2.16 9.05 -12.55
CA ILE A 59 3.19 9.70 -13.39
C ILE A 59 3.42 8.90 -14.69
N ARG A 60 3.69 7.60 -14.57
CA ARG A 60 3.91 6.74 -15.74
C ARG A 60 2.67 6.67 -16.63
N ALA A 61 1.48 6.69 -16.03
CA ALA A 61 0.22 6.73 -16.77
C ALA A 61 0.08 8.05 -17.55
N MET A 62 0.44 9.20 -16.97
CA MET A 62 0.44 10.49 -17.67
C MET A 62 1.37 10.48 -18.89
N ASP A 63 2.59 9.92 -18.75
CA ASP A 63 3.53 9.78 -19.87
C ASP A 63 3.00 8.86 -20.99
N THR A 64 2.28 7.81 -20.59
CA THR A 64 1.67 6.83 -21.51
C THR A 64 0.48 7.45 -22.25
N LEU A 65 -0.36 8.19 -21.53
CA LEU A 65 -1.56 8.85 -22.04
C LEU A 65 -1.28 10.21 -22.69
N LYS A 66 -0.02 10.69 -22.68
CA LYS A 66 0.41 12.00 -23.20
C LYS A 66 -0.36 13.17 -22.59
N ILE A 67 -0.66 13.08 -21.30
CA ILE A 67 -1.29 14.16 -20.54
C ILE A 67 -0.18 15.03 -19.99
N ASN A 68 -0.12 16.28 -20.45
CA ASN A 68 0.87 17.25 -19.97
C ASN A 68 0.49 17.75 -18.58
N PHE A 69 1.50 18.12 -17.79
CA PHE A 69 1.27 18.81 -16.53
C PHE A 69 0.72 20.21 -16.77
N ASN A 70 -0.17 20.66 -15.89
CA ASN A 70 -0.72 22.01 -15.96
C ASN A 70 0.30 23.08 -15.50
N ASP A 71 1.24 22.69 -14.64
CA ASP A 71 2.35 23.53 -14.18
C ASP A 71 3.68 22.81 -14.49
N PRO A 72 4.58 23.43 -15.28
CA PRO A 72 5.90 22.87 -15.59
C PRO A 72 6.77 22.58 -14.36
N ASN A 73 6.56 23.28 -13.24
CA ASN A 73 7.32 23.02 -12.02
C ASN A 73 7.06 21.62 -11.43
N ASN A 74 5.92 21.01 -11.76
CA ASN A 74 5.57 19.66 -11.32
C ASN A 74 6.37 18.57 -12.05
N GLU A 75 6.95 18.87 -13.21
CA GLU A 75 7.84 17.97 -13.94
C GLU A 75 9.16 17.74 -13.19
N VAL A 76 9.65 18.76 -12.46
CA VAL A 76 10.87 18.63 -11.65
C VAL A 76 10.63 17.73 -10.43
N CYS A 77 9.44 17.81 -9.83
CA CYS A 77 9.03 16.95 -8.72
C CYS A 77 9.04 15.46 -9.11
N MET A 78 8.79 15.15 -10.39
CA MET A 78 8.81 13.81 -10.98
C MET A 78 10.17 13.10 -10.81
N PHE A 79 11.26 13.82 -11.08
CA PHE A 79 12.62 13.27 -10.97
C PHE A 79 13.01 12.98 -9.52
N CYS A 80 12.59 13.83 -8.59
CA CYS A 80 12.89 13.65 -7.17
C CYS A 80 12.14 12.45 -6.57
N ILE A 81 10.87 12.25 -6.95
CA ILE A 81 10.06 11.13 -6.45
C ILE A 81 10.63 9.79 -6.93
N GLY A 82 10.99 9.68 -8.22
CA GLY A 82 11.52 8.44 -8.80
C GLY A 82 12.85 7.99 -8.17
N ASN A 83 13.75 8.92 -7.86
CA ASN A 83 15.05 8.59 -7.27
C ASN A 83 14.95 8.25 -5.77
N LYS A 84 14.07 8.91 -5.02
CA LYS A 84 13.96 8.70 -3.56
C LYS A 84 13.38 7.32 -3.20
N ILE A 85 12.46 6.81 -4.02
CA ILE A 85 11.85 5.49 -3.86
C ILE A 85 12.88 4.35 -3.90
N LEU A 86 13.91 4.48 -4.73
CA LEU A 86 14.94 3.45 -4.87
C LEU A 86 15.91 3.44 -3.68
N TYR A 87 16.22 4.61 -3.10
CA TYR A 87 17.07 4.69 -1.91
C TYR A 87 16.36 4.22 -0.64
N ASP A 88 15.09 4.58 -0.41
CA ASP A 88 14.36 4.18 0.81
C ASP A 88 13.88 2.72 0.79
N MET A 89 13.67 2.11 -0.39
CA MET A 89 13.30 0.69 -0.48
C MET A 89 14.51 -0.27 -0.39
N LEU A 90 15.73 0.21 -0.68
CA LEU A 90 16.96 -0.61 -0.60
C LEU A 90 17.67 -0.53 0.76
N PHE A 91 17.30 0.42 1.62
CA PHE A 91 17.94 0.66 2.93
C PHE A 91 17.06 0.33 4.16
N CYS A 92 15.92 -0.32 3.92
CA CYS A 92 15.12 -1.00 4.95
C CYS A 92 15.36 -2.52 4.89
#